data_AF-A0A7V1ERT1-F1
#
_entry.id   AF-A0A7V1ERT1-F1
#
_cell.length_a   1.000
_cell.length_b   1.000
_cell.length_c   1.000
_cell.angle_alpha   90.00
_cell.angle_beta   90.00
_cell.angle_gamma   90.00
#
_symmetry.space_group_name_H-M   'P 1'
#
loop_
_entity.id
_entity.type
_entity.pdbx_description
1 polymer ?
#
loop_
_entity_poly.entity_id
_entity_poly.type
_entity_poly.pdbx_seq_one_letter_code
_entity_poly.pdbx_strand_id
1 'polypeptide(L)'
;MPFLKKTLRFGVVGALTAVLHYGLLYIGVEALQLNVTVASSLGFVVAVIFNYLMHYSWTFDEPAPHGRTLRRYLVMIGCGFLINGAVMYAGVQWVVLNYLLTQALALVVVVSWNFVMSNVWVFRR
;
A
#
# COMPACT_ATOMS: atom_id res chain seq x y z
N MET A 1 14.14 17.52 4.45
CA MET A 1 12.72 17.95 4.45
C MET A 1 12.05 17.51 5.75
N PRO A 2 11.20 18.34 6.38
CA PRO A 2 10.58 18.02 7.66
C PRO A 2 9.64 16.81 7.55
N PHE A 3 9.69 15.91 8.54
CA PHE A 3 8.90 14.66 8.62
C PHE A 3 7.41 14.86 8.27
N LEU A 4 6.81 15.97 8.70
CA LEU A 4 5.41 16.31 8.48
C LEU A 4 5.02 16.40 6.99
N LYS A 5 5.91 16.94 6.13
CA LYS A 5 5.65 17.04 4.68
C LYS A 5 5.67 15.67 4.01
N LYS A 6 6.48 14.72 4.49
CA LYS A 6 6.52 13.35 3.98
C LYS A 6 5.26 12.58 4.33
N THR A 7 4.77 12.70 5.57
CA THR A 7 3.52 12.06 5.99
C THR A 7 2.32 12.59 5.21
N LEU A 8 2.24 13.90 4.98
CA LEU A 8 1.19 14.51 4.15
C LEU A 8 1.27 14.02 2.69
N ARG A 9 2.44 14.04 2.06
CA ARG A 9 2.62 13.49 0.71
C ARG A 9 2.25 12.00 0.67
N PHE A 10 2.59 11.24 1.70
CA PHE A 10 2.24 9.83 1.78
C PHE A 10 0.72 9.61 1.83
N GLY A 11 0.02 10.37 2.67
CA GLY A 11 -1.44 10.35 2.73
C GLY A 11 -2.10 10.75 1.41
N VAL A 12 -1.58 11.79 0.74
CA VAL A 12 -2.09 12.26 -0.55
C VAL A 12 -1.88 11.21 -1.66
N VAL A 13 -0.69 10.61 -1.74
CA VAL A 13 -0.41 9.54 -2.73
C VAL A 13 -1.29 8.32 -2.47
N GLY A 14 -1.48 7.95 -1.20
CA GLY A 14 -2.41 6.89 -0.80
C GLY A 14 -3.86 7.19 -1.22
N ALA A 15 -4.34 8.41 -0.97
CA ALA A 15 -5.68 8.85 -1.37
C ALA A 15 -5.86 8.84 -2.90
N LEU A 16 -4.87 9.36 -3.65
CA LEU A 16 -4.88 9.34 -5.11
C LEU A 16 -4.89 7.91 -5.65
N THR A 17 -4.10 7.03 -5.04
CA THR A 17 -4.05 5.61 -5.40
C THR A 17 -5.40 4.94 -5.18
N ALA A 18 -6.06 5.22 -4.05
CA ALA A 18 -7.39 4.69 -3.75
C ALA A 18 -8.42 5.19 -4.78
N VAL A 19 -8.45 6.48 -5.07
CA VAL A 19 -9.33 7.06 -6.10
C VAL A 19 -9.09 6.40 -7.46
N LEU A 20 -7.83 6.20 -7.84
CA LEU A 20 -7.46 5.57 -9.10
C LEU A 20 -7.89 4.10 -9.16
N HIS A 21 -7.73 3.36 -8.05
CA HIS A 21 -8.20 1.98 -7.93
C HIS A 21 -9.72 1.86 -8.08
N TYR A 22 -10.47 2.64 -7.27
CA TYR A 22 -11.93 2.64 -7.29
C TYR A 22 -12.48 3.15 -8.63
N GLY A 23 -11.84 4.16 -9.24
CA GLY A 23 -12.19 4.66 -10.56
C GLY A 23 -12.01 3.60 -11.66
N LEU A 24 -10.89 2.89 -11.66
CA LEU A 24 -10.64 1.79 -12.61
C LEU A 24 -11.58 0.60 -12.39
N LEU A 25 -11.90 0.28 -11.13
CA LEU A 25 -12.89 -0.75 -10.81
C LEU A 25 -14.27 -0.35 -11.35
N TYR A 26 -14.71 0.87 -11.09
CA TYR A 26 -15.99 1.39 -11.55
C TYR A 26 -16.07 1.40 -13.09
N ILE A 27 -15.06 1.93 -13.77
CA ILE A 27 -14.99 1.94 -15.24
C ILE A 27 -14.95 0.51 -15.79
N GLY A 28 -14.17 -0.38 -15.18
CA GLY A 28 -14.06 -1.78 -15.61
C GLY A 28 -15.37 -2.56 -15.47
N VAL A 29 -16.14 -2.30 -14.41
CA VAL A 29 -17.42 -2.98 -14.17
C VAL A 29 -18.55 -2.35 -14.98
N GLU A 30 -18.68 -1.02 -14.98
CA GLU A 30 -19.81 -0.36 -15.65
C GLU A 30 -19.59 -0.12 -17.15
N ALA A 31 -18.41 0.35 -17.56
CA ALA A 31 -18.15 0.67 -18.96
C ALA A 31 -17.71 -0.55 -19.79
N LEU A 32 -16.97 -1.48 -19.18
CA LEU A 32 -16.43 -2.67 -19.86
C LEU A 32 -17.19 -3.96 -19.54
N GLN A 33 -18.18 -3.92 -18.63
CA GLN A 33 -18.94 -5.09 -18.15
C GLN A 33 -18.07 -6.28 -17.74
N LEU A 34 -16.86 -6.00 -17.25
CA LEU A 34 -15.95 -7.03 -16.79
C LEU A 34 -16.46 -7.59 -15.45
N ASN A 35 -16.14 -8.86 -15.21
CA ASN A 35 -16.35 -9.44 -13.89
C ASN A 35 -15.61 -8.59 -12.84
N VAL A 36 -16.29 -8.26 -11.75
CA VAL A 36 -15.78 -7.46 -10.63
C VAL A 36 -14.38 -7.91 -10.19
N THR A 37 -14.13 -9.22 -10.20
CA THR A 37 -12.84 -9.82 -9.83
C THR A 37 -11.72 -9.41 -10.79
N VAL A 38 -12.00 -9.41 -12.10
CA VAL A 38 -11.04 -9.05 -13.16
C VAL A 38 -10.79 -7.54 -13.15
N ALA A 39 -11.86 -6.74 -13.06
CA ALA A 39 -11.76 -5.28 -12.98
C ALA A 39 -10.99 -4.83 -11.73
N SER A 40 -11.26 -5.46 -10.58
CA SER A 40 -10.53 -5.20 -9.34
C SER A 40 -9.06 -5.59 -9.44
N SER A 41 -8.75 -6.76 -10.02
CA SER A 41 -7.36 -7.21 -10.18
C SER A 41 -6.55 -6.25 -11.07
N LEU A 42 -7.11 -5.84 -12.22
CA LEU A 42 -6.47 -4.86 -13.10
C LEU A 42 -6.32 -3.50 -12.43
N GLY A 43 -7.39 -3.01 -11.78
CA GLY A 43 -7.35 -1.77 -11.02
C GLY A 43 -6.31 -1.81 -9.90
N PHE A 44 -6.11 -2.96 -9.25
CA PHE A 44 -5.14 -3.13 -8.17
C PHE A 44 -3.71 -3.03 -8.72
N VAL A 45 -3.42 -3.73 -9.82
CA VAL A 45 -2.10 -3.68 -10.46
C VAL A 45 -1.74 -2.24 -10.87
N VAL A 46 -2.66 -1.54 -11.54
CA VAL A 46 -2.41 -0.15 -11.97
C VAL A 46 -2.25 0.78 -10.75
N ALA A 47 -3.09 0.62 -9.72
CA ALA A 47 -2.99 1.41 -8.50
C ALA A 47 -1.63 1.18 -7.79
N VAL A 48 -1.16 -0.06 -7.69
CA VAL A 48 0.15 -0.38 -7.09
C VAL A 48 1.29 0.25 -7.89
N ILE A 49 1.24 0.19 -9.22
CA ILE A 49 2.25 0.80 -10.10
C ILE A 49 2.26 2.33 -9.92
N PHE A 50 1.08 2.95 -9.93
CA PHE A 50 0.95 4.39 -9.75
C PHE A 50 1.42 4.85 -8.36
N ASN A 51 1.05 4.11 -7.32
CA ASN A 51 1.48 4.36 -5.95
C ASN A 51 3.01 4.35 -5.85
N TYR A 52 3.64 3.32 -6.43
CA TYR A 52 5.09 3.21 -6.49
C TYR A 52 5.72 4.38 -7.25
N LEU A 53 5.23 4.70 -8.45
CA LEU A 53 5.75 5.79 -9.29
C LEU A 53 5.64 7.16 -8.61
N MET A 54 4.51 7.46 -7.97
CA MET A 54 4.33 8.71 -7.23
C MET A 54 5.24 8.81 -6.01
N HIS A 55 5.40 7.72 -5.25
CA HIS A 55 6.36 7.71 -4.14
C HIS A 55 7.79 7.87 -4.64
N TYR A 56 8.12 7.25 -5.77
CA TYR A 56 9.43 7.31 -6.40
C TYR A 56 9.76 8.70 -6.97
N SER A 57 8.86 9.36 -7.69
CA SER A 57 9.15 10.65 -8.35
C SER A 57 8.85 11.87 -7.49
N TRP A 58 7.87 11.80 -6.56
CA TRP A 58 7.38 12.98 -5.85
C TRP A 58 7.74 13.03 -4.37
N THR A 59 8.00 11.88 -3.75
CA THR A 59 8.33 11.83 -2.32
C THR A 59 9.84 11.86 -2.05
N PHE A 60 10.67 11.41 -3.00
CA PHE A 60 12.12 11.35 -2.84
C PHE A 60 12.82 12.00 -4.04
N ASP A 61 13.53 13.10 -3.80
CA ASP A 61 14.24 13.91 -4.81
C ASP A 61 15.40 13.17 -5.51
N GLU A 62 15.93 12.08 -4.93
CA GLU A 62 17.11 11.38 -5.47
C GLU A 62 17.09 9.85 -5.24
N PRO A 63 16.18 9.09 -5.86
CA PRO A 63 16.03 7.67 -5.60
C PRO A 63 17.16 6.83 -6.22
N ALA A 64 17.53 5.75 -5.53
CA ALA A 64 18.42 4.70 -6.05
C ALA A 64 17.83 4.07 -7.35
N PRO A 65 18.66 3.46 -8.22
CA PRO A 65 18.22 2.91 -9.51
C PRO A 65 16.94 2.07 -9.40
N HIS A 66 15.99 2.32 -10.31
CA HIS A 66 14.61 1.77 -10.32
C HIS A 66 14.52 0.30 -9.90
N GLY A 67 15.40 -0.57 -10.40
CA GLY A 67 15.39 -2.00 -10.08
C GLY A 67 15.67 -2.34 -8.60
N ARG A 68 16.49 -1.55 -7.91
CA ARG A 68 16.80 -1.75 -6.48
C ARG A 68 15.64 -1.29 -5.60
N THR A 69 15.02 -0.18 -5.96
CA THR A 69 13.89 0.42 -5.22
C THR A 69 12.63 -0.44 -5.37
N LEU A 70 12.37 -0.97 -6.57
CA LEU A 70 11.26 -1.90 -6.81
C LEU A 70 11.38 -3.19 -5.98
N ARG A 71 12.57 -3.80 -5.95
CA ARG A 71 12.81 -5.01 -5.14
C ARG A 71 12.58 -4.76 -3.65
N ARG A 72 13.07 -3.63 -3.12
CA ARG A 72 12.83 -3.25 -1.71
C ARG A 72 11.36 -2.99 -1.44
N TYR A 73 10.65 -2.36 -2.37
CA TYR A 73 9.22 -2.12 -2.26
C TYR A 73 8.40 -3.42 -2.26
N LEU A 74 8.74 -4.37 -3.13
CA LEU A 74 8.13 -5.71 -3.13
C LEU A 74 8.38 -6.46 -1.82
N VAL A 75 9.61 -6.40 -1.29
CA VAL A 75 9.93 -7.01 0.02
C VAL A 75 9.14 -6.32 1.14
N MET A 76 9.01 -4.99 1.11
CA MET A 76 8.22 -4.24 2.09
C MET A 76 6.75 -4.66 2.07
N ILE A 77 6.13 -4.75 0.89
CA ILE A 77 4.75 -5.23 0.74
C ILE A 77 4.61 -6.67 1.24
N GLY A 78 5.55 -7.55 0.87
CA GLY A 78 5.56 -8.94 1.33
C GLY A 78 5.64 -9.05 2.86
N CYS A 79 6.53 -8.27 3.49
CA CYS A 79 6.59 -8.18 4.95
C CYS A 79 5.29 -7.62 5.55
N GLY A 80 4.71 -6.58 4.94
CA GLY A 80 3.42 -6.04 5.37
C GLY A 80 2.30 -7.07 5.33
N PHE A 81 2.26 -7.90 4.28
CA PHE A 81 1.30 -9.00 4.17
C PHE A 81 1.50 -10.06 5.27
N LEU A 82 2.75 -10.45 5.54
CA LEU A 82 3.06 -11.38 6.62
C LEU A 82 2.71 -10.82 8.01
N ILE A 83 2.99 -9.53 8.25
CA ILE A 83 2.61 -8.83 9.48
C ILE A 83 1.09 -8.79 9.63
N ASN A 84 0.36 -8.49 8.55
CA ASN A 84 -1.11 -8.52 8.56
C ASN A 84 -1.62 -9.89 8.97
N GLY A 85 -1.13 -10.96 8.31
CA GLY A 85 -1.50 -12.34 8.61
C GLY A 85 -1.14 -12.75 10.04
N ALA A 86 0.03 -12.36 10.54
CA ALA A 86 0.45 -12.65 11.91
C ALA A 86 -0.43 -11.94 12.95
N VAL A 87 -0.78 -10.67 12.73
CA VAL A 87 -1.66 -9.91 13.64
C VAL A 87 -3.09 -10.47 13.59
N MET A 88 -3.58 -10.82 12.40
CA MET A 88 -4.89 -11.47 12.24
C MET A 88 -4.94 -12.83 12.95
N TYR A 89 -3.92 -13.66 12.74
CA TYR A 89 -3.82 -14.98 13.38
C TYR A 89 -3.74 -14.85 14.90
N ALA A 90 -2.87 -13.99 15.42
CA ALA A 90 -2.74 -13.76 16.86
C ALA A 90 -4.03 -13.19 17.46
N GLY A 91 -4.65 -12.16 16.85
CA GLY A 91 -5.84 -11.52 17.42
C GLY A 91 -7.09 -12.40 17.38
N VAL A 92 -7.27 -13.22 16.33
CA VAL A 92 -8.42 -14.13 16.22
C VAL A 92 -8.24 -15.39 17.06
N GLN A 93 -7.04 -16.00 17.05
CA GLN A 93 -6.83 -17.29 17.73
C GLN A 93 -6.50 -17.13 19.23
N TRP A 94 -5.81 -16.06 19.64
CA TRP A 94 -5.32 -15.92 21.02
C TRP A 94 -6.18 -14.97 21.86
N VAL A 95 -6.77 -13.95 21.23
CA VAL A 95 -7.49 -12.89 21.95
C VAL A 95 -9.02 -13.02 21.80
N VAL A 96 -9.49 -13.90 20.89
CA VAL A 96 -10.92 -14.07 20.53
C VAL A 96 -11.58 -12.70 20.25
N LEU A 97 -10.80 -11.76 19.71
CA LEU A 97 -11.29 -10.44 19.36
C LEU A 97 -12.17 -10.56 18.12
N ASN A 98 -13.22 -9.74 18.09
CA ASN A 98 -14.08 -9.62 16.92
C ASN A 98 -13.19 -9.30 15.72
N TYR A 99 -13.34 -10.06 14.63
CA TYR A 99 -12.42 -10.00 13.49
C TYR A 99 -12.27 -8.58 12.93
N LEU A 100 -13.31 -7.74 13.02
CA LEU A 100 -13.26 -6.34 12.62
C LEU A 100 -12.25 -5.52 13.43
N LEU A 101 -12.19 -5.71 14.76
CA LEU A 101 -11.25 -5.01 15.63
C LEU A 101 -9.81 -5.46 15.36
N THR A 102 -9.62 -6.77 15.19
CA THR A 102 -8.31 -7.33 14.83
C THR A 102 -7.84 -6.80 13.49
N GLN A 103 -8.74 -6.67 12.51
CA GLN A 103 -8.41 -6.15 11.19
C GLN A 103 -8.10 -4.66 11.21
N ALA A 104 -8.78 -3.86 12.04
CA ALA A 104 -8.45 -2.46 12.26
C ALA A 104 -7.04 -2.30 12.87
N LEU A 105 -6.69 -3.12 13.87
CA LEU A 105 -5.35 -3.14 14.45
C LEU A 105 -4.29 -3.56 13.43
N ALA A 106 -4.56 -4.63 12.67
CA ALA A 106 -3.66 -5.10 11.62
C ALA A 106 -3.43 -4.01 10.56
N LEU A 107 -4.46 -3.27 10.18
CA LEU A 107 -4.35 -2.14 9.25
C LEU A 107 -3.41 -1.06 9.80
N VAL A 108 -3.59 -0.63 11.05
CA VAL A 108 -2.74 0.39 11.68
C VAL A 108 -1.29 -0.07 11.69
N VAL A 109 -1.01 -1.31 12.13
CA VAL A 109 0.34 -1.86 12.20
C VAL A 109 0.98 -1.94 10.81
N VAL A 110 0.25 -2.42 9.80
CA VAL A 110 0.74 -2.54 8.42
C VAL A 110 1.01 -1.17 7.80
N VAL A 111 0.14 -0.18 8.04
CA VAL A 111 0.35 1.19 7.56
C VAL A 111 1.58 1.80 8.23
N SER A 112 1.73 1.64 9.54
CA SER A 112 2.93 2.10 10.26
C SER A 112 4.20 1.44 9.74
N TRP A 113 4.18 0.12 9.52
CA TRP A 113 5.30 -0.62 8.95
C TRP A 113 5.67 -0.13 7.56
N ASN A 114 4.68 -0.01 6.66
CA ASN A 114 4.89 0.48 5.30
C ASN A 114 5.46 1.91 5.31
N PHE A 115 4.98 2.77 6.20
CA PHE A 115 5.51 4.13 6.34
C PHE A 115 6.96 4.14 6.82
N VAL A 116 7.29 3.35 7.85
CA VAL A 116 8.66 3.28 8.39
C VAL A 116 9.62 2.69 7.34
N MET A 117 9.26 1.56 6.72
CA MET A 117 10.11 0.91 5.73
C MET A 117 10.27 1.72 4.45
N SER A 118 9.21 2.37 3.98
CA SER A 118 9.31 3.27 2.84
C SER A 118 10.27 4.41 3.14
N ASN A 119 10.15 5.03 4.32
CA ASN A 119 10.98 6.16 4.71
C ASN A 119 12.44 5.79 5.02
N VAL A 120 12.70 4.66 5.67
CA VAL A 120 14.01 4.29 6.20
C VAL A 120 14.80 3.37 5.27
N TRP A 121 14.14 2.57 4.44
CA TRP A 121 14.80 1.51 3.69
C TRP A 121 14.54 1.53 2.19
N VAL A 122 13.28 1.57 1.75
CA VAL A 122 12.94 1.45 0.32
C VAL A 122 13.54 2.59 -0.47
N PHE A 123 13.37 3.82 0.01
CA PHE A 123 13.81 5.03 -0.69
C PHE A 123 15.09 5.65 -0.12
N ARG A 124 15.81 4.94 0.76
CA ARG A 124 17.13 5.35 1.25
C ARG A 124 18.20 4.92 0.23
N ARG A 125 19.07 5.86 -0.16
CA ARG A 125 20.20 5.62 -1.08
C ARG A 125 21.03 4.39 -0.67
#